data_AF-A0A957TVL5-F1
#
_entry.id   AF-A0A957TVL5-F1
#
_cell.length_a   1.000
_cell.length_b   1.000
_cell.length_c   1.000
_cell.angle_alpha   90.00
_cell.angle_beta   90.00
_cell.angle_gamma   90.00
#
_symmetry.space_group_name_H-M   'P 1'
#
loop_
_entity.id
_entity.type
_entity.pdbx_description
1 polymer ?
#
loop_
_entity_poly.entity_id
_entity_poly.type
_entity_poly.pdbx_seq_one_letter_code
_entity_poly.pdbx_strand_id
1 'polypeptide(L)'
;FGHSMGSLIVYELAQQLRQQMGQSPTHLFVSGRRAPFLPASEASLHTLPTDEAFLTELQRRYNNIPAVMFEDADLRNLFVPLLRADFTLVERYQCRIITPLPCPIVAFGGESDSRTSGADLMAWQELTQDAFNLHLLPGGHFYLNEHTQALIAYINRYLSQDSLPKPLASS
;
A
#
# COMPACT_ATOMS: atom_id res chain seq x y z
N PHE A 1 6.40 4.95 -4.95
CA PHE A 1 5.12 5.12 -4.25
C PHE A 1 4.21 3.96 -4.60
N GLY A 2 3.53 3.36 -3.62
CA GLY A 2 2.52 2.34 -3.85
C GLY A 2 1.34 2.53 -2.90
N HIS A 3 0.12 2.28 -3.38
CA HIS A 3 -1.11 2.33 -2.58
C HIS A 3 -1.78 0.95 -2.55
N SER A 4 -2.29 0.55 -1.39
CA SER A 4 -2.93 -0.76 -1.14
C SER A 4 -2.03 -1.92 -1.62
N MET A 5 -2.44 -2.67 -2.65
CA MET A 5 -1.59 -3.69 -3.29
C MET A 5 -0.25 -3.13 -3.78
N GLY A 6 -0.25 -1.91 -4.31
CA GLY A 6 0.95 -1.24 -4.78
C GLY A 6 2.02 -1.09 -3.70
N SER A 7 1.65 -0.98 -2.42
CA SER A 7 2.59 -0.92 -1.30
C SER A 7 3.42 -2.21 -1.17
N LEU A 8 2.80 -3.37 -1.41
CA LEU A 8 3.51 -4.65 -1.44
C LEU A 8 4.45 -4.72 -2.66
N ILE A 9 3.96 -4.29 -3.83
CA ILE A 9 4.74 -4.31 -5.07
C ILE A 9 6.00 -3.46 -4.95
N VAL A 10 5.88 -2.21 -4.46
CA VAL A 10 7.05 -1.33 -4.33
C VAL A 10 8.02 -1.79 -3.25
N TYR A 11 7.52 -2.41 -2.18
CA TYR A 11 8.37 -3.00 -1.15
C TYR A 11 9.18 -4.19 -1.70
N GLU A 12 8.52 -5.12 -2.38
CA GLU A 12 9.20 -6.26 -3.03
C GLU A 12 10.16 -5.80 -4.12
N LEU A 13 9.78 -4.80 -4.93
CA LEU A 13 10.67 -4.21 -5.91
C LEU A 13 11.92 -3.61 -5.26
N ALA A 14 11.78 -2.87 -4.15
CA ALA A 14 12.91 -2.31 -3.42
C ALA A 14 13.82 -3.42 -2.85
N GLN A 15 13.24 -4.51 -2.33
CA GLN A 15 14.00 -5.66 -1.86
C GLN A 15 14.77 -6.34 -3.01
N GLN A 16 14.12 -6.52 -4.17
CA GLN A 16 14.77 -7.11 -5.35
C GLN A 16 15.91 -6.22 -5.88
N LEU A 17 15.71 -4.90 -5.98
CA LEU A 17 16.76 -3.96 -6.39
C LEU A 17 17.98 -4.03 -5.45
N ARG A 18 17.75 -4.15 -4.14
CA ARG A 18 18.83 -4.31 -3.17
C ARG A 18 19.56 -5.63 -3.35
N GLN A 19 18.82 -6.74 -3.46
CA GLN A 19 19.42 -8.08 -3.54
C GLN A 19 20.18 -8.30 -4.83
N GLN A 20 19.66 -7.83 -5.96
CA GLN A 20 20.22 -8.10 -7.28
C GLN A 20 21.21 -7.05 -7.74
N MET A 21 21.02 -5.79 -7.33
CA MET A 21 21.81 -4.65 -7.85
C MET A 21 22.57 -3.88 -6.76
N GLY A 22 22.38 -4.21 -5.47
CA GLY A 22 22.96 -3.45 -4.37
C GLY A 22 22.42 -2.02 -4.25
N GLN A 23 21.30 -1.73 -4.91
CA GLN A 23 20.71 -0.39 -4.95
C GLN A 23 19.50 -0.30 -4.01
N SER A 24 19.19 0.90 -3.55
CA SER A 24 17.96 1.16 -2.80
C SER A 24 17.34 2.47 -3.29
N PRO A 25 16.01 2.59 -3.26
CA PRO A 25 15.36 3.84 -3.61
C PRO A 25 15.80 4.93 -2.63
N THR A 26 15.80 6.19 -3.06
CA THR A 26 16.03 7.31 -2.14
C THR A 26 14.98 7.35 -1.04
N HIS A 27 13.75 6.98 -1.37
CA HIS A 27 12.62 6.90 -0.44
C HIS A 27 11.64 5.81 -0.90
N LEU A 28 11.10 5.05 0.04
CA LEU A 28 9.95 4.18 -0.20
C LEU A 28 8.68 4.82 0.39
N PHE A 29 7.76 5.19 -0.50
CA PHE A 29 6.45 5.70 -0.09
C PHE A 29 5.41 4.58 -0.19
N VAL A 30 4.74 4.26 0.92
CA VAL A 30 3.69 3.24 1.02
C VAL A 30 2.41 3.87 1.50
N SER A 31 1.26 3.34 1.07
CA SER A 31 -0.02 3.94 1.41
C SER A 31 -1.14 2.92 1.58
N GLY A 32 -2.01 3.14 2.57
CA GLY A 32 -3.28 2.42 2.72
C GLY A 32 -3.08 0.91 2.83
N ARG A 33 -1.97 0.47 3.42
CA ARG A 33 -1.66 -0.95 3.53
C ARG A 33 -0.94 -1.25 4.83
N ARG A 34 -1.43 -2.26 5.55
CA ARG A 34 -0.80 -2.85 6.73
C ARG A 34 0.59 -3.39 6.40
N ALA A 35 1.52 -3.39 7.37
CA ALA A 35 2.86 -3.91 7.13
C ALA A 35 2.82 -5.38 6.65
N PRO A 36 3.63 -5.78 5.66
CA PRO A 36 3.55 -7.07 4.96
C PRO A 36 3.75 -8.31 5.83
N PHE A 37 4.34 -8.18 7.02
CA PHE A 37 4.56 -9.28 7.96
C PHE A 37 3.42 -9.46 8.99
N LEU A 38 2.48 -8.52 9.04
CA LEU A 38 1.35 -8.64 9.95
C LEU A 38 0.40 -9.76 9.49
N PRO A 39 -0.20 -10.52 10.42
CA PRO A 39 -1.16 -11.57 10.07
C PRO A 39 -2.38 -10.96 9.37
N ALA A 40 -3.04 -11.76 8.52
CA ALA A 40 -4.28 -11.35 7.86
C ALA A 40 -5.32 -10.92 8.91
N SER A 41 -5.96 -9.77 8.68
CA SER A 41 -6.96 -9.20 9.61
C SER A 41 -8.38 -9.65 9.31
N GLU A 42 -8.63 -10.22 8.12
CA GLU A 42 -9.97 -10.59 7.66
C GLU A 42 -9.96 -11.84 6.79
N ALA A 43 -11.15 -12.43 6.62
CA ALA A 43 -11.36 -13.54 5.69
C ALA A 43 -11.06 -13.14 4.24
N SER A 44 -10.49 -14.08 3.51
CA SER A 44 -10.12 -13.95 2.10
C SER A 44 -11.34 -13.73 1.20
N LEU A 45 -11.29 -12.69 0.40
CA LEU A 45 -12.28 -12.37 -0.62
C LEU A 45 -12.22 -13.35 -1.79
N HIS A 46 -11.01 -13.74 -2.22
CA HIS A 46 -10.84 -14.54 -3.44
C HIS A 46 -11.52 -15.92 -3.35
N THR A 47 -11.76 -16.41 -2.14
CA THR A 47 -12.39 -17.71 -1.86
C THR A 47 -13.92 -17.65 -1.77
N LEU A 48 -14.54 -16.47 -1.89
CA LEU A 48 -15.99 -16.35 -1.83
C LEU A 48 -16.66 -17.08 -3.00
N PRO A 49 -17.77 -17.81 -2.75
CA PRO A 49 -18.28 -18.83 -3.67
C PRO A 49 -18.96 -18.28 -4.92
N THR A 50 -19.47 -17.04 -4.88
CA THR A 50 -20.16 -16.40 -6.01
C THR A 50 -19.60 -15.01 -6.27
N ASP A 51 -19.75 -14.54 -7.50
CA ASP A 51 -19.31 -13.21 -7.90
C ASP A 51 -20.13 -12.11 -7.23
N GLU A 52 -21.42 -12.34 -6.99
CA GLU A 52 -22.27 -11.46 -6.20
C GLU A 52 -21.78 -11.33 -4.76
N ALA A 53 -21.41 -12.45 -4.12
CA ALA A 53 -20.87 -12.43 -2.76
C ALA A 53 -19.54 -11.68 -2.69
N PHE A 54 -18.67 -11.92 -3.69
CA PHE A 54 -17.40 -11.21 -3.82
C PHE A 54 -17.59 -9.71 -4.01
N LEU A 55 -18.46 -9.28 -4.94
CA LEU A 55 -18.73 -7.87 -5.19
C LEU A 55 -19.41 -7.18 -4.00
N THR A 56 -20.34 -7.86 -3.33
CA THR A 56 -21.01 -7.34 -2.14
C THR A 56 -20.00 -7.09 -1.03
N GLU A 57 -19.11 -8.04 -0.78
CA GLU A 57 -18.09 -7.90 0.25
C GLU A 57 -17.03 -6.87 -0.15
N LEU A 58 -16.66 -6.76 -1.43
CA LEU A 58 -15.81 -5.69 -1.93
C LEU A 58 -16.45 -4.32 -1.71
N GLN A 59 -17.73 -4.14 -2.06
CA GLN A 59 -18.44 -2.89 -1.85
C GLN A 59 -18.51 -2.54 -0.36
N ARG A 60 -18.76 -3.53 0.52
CA ARG A 60 -18.76 -3.33 1.97
C ARG A 60 -17.39 -2.88 2.50
N ARG A 61 -16.30 -3.44 1.97
CA ARG A 61 -14.93 -3.20 2.46
C ARG A 61 -14.31 -1.93 1.90
N TYR A 62 -14.61 -1.58 0.66
CA TYR A 62 -13.91 -0.55 -0.11
C TYR A 62 -14.80 0.62 -0.53
N ASN A 63 -16.12 0.45 -0.53
CA ASN A 63 -17.12 1.43 -0.98
C ASN A 63 -16.75 2.09 -2.31
N ASN A 64 -16.17 1.30 -3.23
CA ASN A 64 -15.60 1.80 -4.48
C ASN A 64 -15.84 0.84 -5.65
N ILE A 65 -16.89 0.01 -5.57
CA ILE A 65 -17.34 -0.83 -6.68
C ILE A 65 -18.44 -0.07 -7.41
N PRO A 66 -18.27 0.27 -8.70
CA PRO A 66 -19.30 0.94 -9.47
C PRO A 66 -20.60 0.13 -9.52
N ALA A 67 -21.76 0.80 -9.39
CA ALA A 67 -23.08 0.15 -9.42
C ALA A 67 -23.28 -0.74 -10.65
N VAL A 68 -22.73 -0.34 -11.79
CA VAL A 68 -22.79 -1.10 -13.04
C VAL A 68 -22.24 -2.53 -12.93
N MET A 69 -21.28 -2.80 -12.01
CA MET A 69 -20.80 -4.17 -11.76
C MET A 69 -21.88 -5.10 -11.20
N PHE A 70 -22.91 -4.54 -10.54
CA PHE A 70 -24.06 -5.29 -10.02
C PHE A 70 -25.21 -5.38 -11.01
N GLU A 71 -25.24 -4.51 -12.03
CA GLU A 71 -26.34 -4.38 -12.98
C GLU A 71 -26.05 -5.09 -14.31
N ASP A 72 -24.79 -5.09 -14.75
CA ASP A 72 -24.36 -5.62 -16.05
C ASP A 72 -23.59 -6.93 -15.87
N ALA A 73 -24.13 -8.01 -16.45
CA ALA A 73 -23.53 -9.35 -16.38
C ALA A 73 -22.27 -9.48 -17.25
N ASP A 74 -22.20 -8.80 -18.39
CA ASP A 74 -21.05 -8.88 -19.30
C ASP A 74 -19.84 -8.16 -18.70
N LEU A 75 -20.06 -6.98 -18.10
CA LEU A 75 -19.01 -6.28 -17.36
C LEU A 75 -18.55 -7.09 -16.13
N ARG A 76 -19.49 -7.68 -15.39
CA ARG A 76 -19.15 -8.56 -14.26
C ARG A 76 -18.28 -9.73 -14.69
N ASN A 77 -18.69 -10.44 -15.75
CA ASN A 77 -17.95 -11.59 -16.28
C ASN A 77 -16.55 -11.20 -16.78
N LEU A 78 -16.36 -9.97 -17.24
CA LEU A 78 -15.06 -9.46 -17.68
C LEU A 78 -14.16 -9.06 -16.51
N PHE A 79 -14.68 -8.31 -15.52
CA PHE A 79 -13.87 -7.67 -14.49
C PHE A 79 -13.70 -8.50 -13.21
N VAL A 80 -14.71 -9.30 -12.81
CA VAL A 80 -14.61 -10.08 -11.56
C VAL A 80 -13.44 -11.07 -11.58
N PRO A 81 -13.16 -11.81 -12.67
CA PRO A 81 -12.00 -12.69 -12.72
C PRO A 81 -10.67 -11.95 -12.50
N LEU A 82 -10.53 -10.73 -13.05
CA LEU A 82 -9.34 -9.90 -12.89
C LEU A 82 -9.19 -9.42 -11.44
N LEU A 83 -10.27 -8.90 -10.85
CA LEU A 83 -10.27 -8.47 -9.45
C LEU A 83 -9.96 -9.65 -8.51
N ARG A 84 -10.56 -10.82 -8.75
CA ARG A 84 -10.27 -12.02 -7.95
C ARG A 84 -8.82 -12.44 -8.06
N ALA A 85 -8.19 -12.32 -9.23
CA ALA A 85 -6.77 -12.62 -9.40
C ALA A 85 -5.90 -11.67 -8.56
N ASP A 86 -6.19 -10.37 -8.58
CA ASP A 86 -5.49 -9.37 -7.76
C ASP A 86 -5.63 -9.67 -6.26
N PHE A 87 -6.86 -9.94 -5.80
CA PHE A 87 -7.10 -10.32 -4.40
C PHE A 87 -6.43 -11.65 -4.04
N THR A 88 -6.38 -12.61 -4.96
CA THR A 88 -5.66 -13.87 -4.74
C THR A 88 -4.17 -13.61 -4.49
N LEU A 89 -3.54 -12.78 -5.32
CA LEU A 89 -2.12 -12.43 -5.16
C LEU A 89 -1.87 -11.76 -3.82
N VAL A 90 -2.70 -10.79 -3.48
CA VAL A 90 -2.58 -9.97 -2.28
C VAL A 90 -2.85 -10.75 -0.99
N GLU A 91 -3.83 -11.66 -1.00
CA GLU A 91 -4.25 -12.45 0.18
C GLU A 91 -3.36 -13.67 0.40
N ARG A 92 -2.68 -14.16 -0.64
CA ARG A 92 -1.70 -15.25 -0.55
C ARG A 92 -0.26 -14.77 -0.34
N TYR A 93 -0.02 -13.47 -0.45
CA TYR A 93 1.28 -12.89 -0.22
C TYR A 93 1.75 -13.17 1.21
N GLN A 94 2.97 -13.70 1.34
CA GLN A 94 3.61 -13.99 2.61
C GLN A 94 5.00 -13.37 2.63
N CYS A 95 5.21 -12.41 3.52
CA CYS A 95 6.52 -11.83 3.77
C CYS A 95 7.38 -12.83 4.58
N ARG A 96 8.18 -13.63 3.87
CA ARG A 96 8.95 -14.74 4.50
C ARG A 96 10.21 -14.28 5.22
N ILE A 97 10.86 -13.23 4.70
CA ILE A 97 12.12 -12.71 5.26
C ILE A 97 11.98 -11.21 5.43
N ILE A 98 12.04 -10.77 6.68
CA ILE A 98 12.09 -9.35 7.02
C ILE A 98 13.56 -8.95 7.04
N THR A 99 14.04 -8.40 5.94
CA THR A 99 15.33 -7.68 5.95
C THR A 99 15.03 -6.21 5.74
N PRO A 100 15.25 -5.35 6.74
CA PRO A 100 14.97 -3.93 6.62
C PRO A 100 15.73 -3.30 5.44
N LEU A 101 15.06 -2.38 4.74
CA LEU A 101 15.63 -1.62 3.64
C LEU A 101 16.54 -0.50 4.17
N PRO A 102 17.68 -0.23 3.52
CA PRO A 102 18.55 0.89 3.86
C PRO A 102 18.08 2.18 3.16
N CYS A 103 16.79 2.49 3.29
CA CYS A 103 16.21 3.73 2.78
C CYS A 103 15.06 4.19 3.67
N PRO A 104 14.79 5.51 3.75
CA PRO A 104 13.64 6.03 4.47
C PRO A 104 12.32 5.42 3.97
N ILE A 105 11.40 5.15 4.90
CA ILE A 105 10.03 4.74 4.60
C ILE A 105 9.08 5.85 5.08
N VAL A 106 8.18 6.26 4.19
CA VAL A 106 7.09 7.18 4.52
C VAL A 106 5.77 6.49 4.25
N ALA A 107 5.01 6.26 5.31
CA ALA A 107 3.70 5.63 5.27
C ALA A 107 2.58 6.69 5.26
N PHE A 108 1.55 6.45 4.47
CA PHE A 108 0.35 7.28 4.42
C PHE A 108 -0.92 6.45 4.64
N GLY A 109 -1.89 6.99 5.37
CA GLY A 109 -3.18 6.33 5.61
C GLY A 109 -4.34 7.31 5.68
N GLY A 110 -5.56 6.78 5.55
CA GLY A 110 -6.78 7.53 5.84
C GLY A 110 -7.11 7.42 7.34
N GLU A 111 -7.47 8.53 7.99
CA GLU A 111 -7.89 8.55 9.40
C GLU A 111 -9.10 7.65 9.67
N SER A 112 -9.98 7.51 8.68
CA SER A 112 -11.19 6.68 8.74
C SER A 112 -11.06 5.38 7.94
N ASP A 113 -9.84 4.96 7.59
CA ASP A 113 -9.63 3.68 6.92
C ASP A 113 -9.86 2.52 7.90
N SER A 114 -11.02 1.86 7.79
CA SER A 114 -11.38 0.70 8.60
C SER A 114 -10.51 -0.54 8.33
N ARG A 115 -9.75 -0.54 7.23
CA ARG A 115 -8.91 -1.67 6.80
C ARG A 115 -7.49 -1.61 7.33
N THR A 116 -7.00 -0.40 7.56
CA THR A 116 -5.60 -0.14 7.86
C THR A 116 -5.53 0.89 8.97
N SER A 117 -5.34 0.41 10.20
CA SER A 117 -5.21 1.31 11.35
C SER A 117 -3.87 2.05 11.32
N GLY A 118 -3.77 3.15 12.08
CA GLY A 118 -2.49 3.82 12.31
C GLY A 118 -1.43 2.88 12.92
N ALA A 119 -1.83 1.92 13.76
CA ALA A 119 -0.92 0.93 14.33
C ALA A 119 -0.39 -0.04 13.25
N ASP A 120 -1.24 -0.48 12.32
CA ASP A 120 -0.81 -1.32 11.21
C ASP A 120 0.17 -0.60 10.27
N LEU A 121 0.00 0.72 10.10
CA LEU A 121 0.91 1.55 9.32
C LEU A 121 2.22 1.79 10.06
N MET A 122 2.16 2.00 11.37
CA MET A 122 3.35 2.21 12.20
C MET A 122 4.29 1.00 12.18
N ALA A 123 3.75 -0.23 12.06
CA ALA A 123 4.54 -1.44 11.91
C ALA A 123 5.47 -1.45 10.67
N TRP A 124 5.25 -0.59 9.67
CA TRP A 124 6.22 -0.41 8.57
C TRP A 124 7.59 0.10 9.03
N GLN A 125 7.69 0.69 10.22
CA GLN A 125 8.96 1.10 10.81
C GLN A 125 9.96 -0.06 10.91
N GLU A 126 9.49 -1.29 11.14
CA GLU A 126 10.34 -2.48 11.23
C GLU A 126 11.00 -2.86 9.89
N LEU A 127 10.55 -2.27 8.77
CA LEU A 127 11.01 -2.58 7.41
C LEU A 127 12.07 -1.61 6.90
N THR A 128 12.55 -0.70 7.73
CA THR A 128 13.65 0.21 7.40
C THR A 128 14.71 0.25 8.51
N GLN A 129 15.96 0.47 8.11
CA GLN A 129 17.07 0.83 9.00
C GLN A 129 17.27 2.35 9.10
N ASP A 130 16.49 3.12 8.36
CA ASP A 130 16.58 4.57 8.24
C ASP A 130 15.32 5.25 8.81
N ALA A 131 15.11 6.53 8.52
CA ALA A 131 13.98 7.29 8.99
C ALA A 131 12.63 6.68 8.58
N PHE A 132 11.72 6.62 9.55
CA PHE A 132 10.32 6.29 9.32
C PHE A 132 9.42 7.49 9.63
N ASN A 133 8.45 7.76 8.77
CA ASN A 133 7.43 8.78 9.00
C ASN A 133 6.04 8.24 8.66
N LEU A 134 5.03 8.65 9.43
CA LEU A 134 3.63 8.31 9.19
C LEU A 134 2.79 9.58 9.06
N HIS A 135 1.99 9.68 8.01
CA HIS A 135 0.99 10.73 7.81
C HIS A 135 -0.39 10.13 7.67
N LEU A 136 -1.32 10.55 8.53
CA LEU A 136 -2.73 10.26 8.35
C LEU A 136 -3.42 11.47 7.73
N LEU A 137 -4.22 11.23 6.69
CA LEU A 137 -5.00 12.24 6.01
C LEU A 137 -6.49 11.98 6.22
N PRO A 138 -7.35 13.01 6.20
CA PRO A 138 -8.79 12.81 6.30
C PRO A 138 -9.29 11.84 5.21
N GLY A 139 -10.29 11.03 5.53
CA GLY A 139 -10.89 10.08 4.58
C GLY A 139 -10.60 8.61 4.89
N GLY A 140 -11.20 7.74 4.08
CA GLY A 140 -11.10 6.28 4.21
C GLY A 140 -9.94 5.67 3.43
N HIS A 141 -10.07 4.41 3.01
CA HIS A 141 -9.04 3.71 2.24
C HIS A 141 -8.58 4.48 0.99
N PHE A 142 -9.52 5.11 0.28
CA PHE A 142 -9.25 5.90 -0.92
C PHE A 142 -9.09 7.41 -0.66
N TYR A 143 -8.63 7.81 0.53
CA TYR A 143 -8.37 9.23 0.87
C TYR A 143 -7.55 9.98 -0.20
N LEU A 144 -6.67 9.27 -0.92
CA LEU A 144 -5.83 9.86 -1.96
C LEU A 144 -6.64 10.50 -3.09
N ASN A 145 -7.88 10.05 -3.37
CA ASN A 145 -8.71 10.61 -4.43
C ASN A 145 -9.09 12.06 -4.14
N GLU A 146 -9.36 12.39 -2.87
CA GLU A 146 -9.72 13.74 -2.43
C GLU A 146 -8.50 14.56 -2.00
N HIS A 147 -7.44 13.89 -1.51
CA HIS A 147 -6.25 14.52 -0.96
C HIS A 147 -4.99 14.32 -1.81
N THR A 148 -5.14 14.11 -3.12
CA THR A 148 -4.01 13.92 -4.05
C THR A 148 -2.98 15.05 -3.94
N GLN A 149 -3.41 16.31 -3.88
CA GLN A 149 -2.50 17.46 -3.83
C GLN A 149 -1.68 17.49 -2.54
N ALA A 150 -2.30 17.18 -1.39
CA ALA A 150 -1.61 17.10 -0.10
C ALA A 150 -0.61 15.94 -0.09
N LEU A 151 -0.99 14.77 -0.61
CA LEU A 151 -0.12 13.61 -0.75
C LEU A 151 1.13 13.94 -1.61
N ILE A 152 0.93 14.56 -2.78
CA ILE A 152 2.03 14.97 -3.66
C ILE A 152 2.94 16.00 -2.96
N ALA A 153 2.36 16.96 -2.22
CA ALA A 153 3.15 17.94 -1.47
C ALA A 153 4.05 17.28 -0.42
N TYR A 154 3.55 16.27 0.30
CA TYR A 154 4.38 15.48 1.22
C TYR A 154 5.50 14.75 0.49
N ILE A 155 5.20 14.03 -0.59
CA ILE A 155 6.20 13.30 -1.38
C ILE A 155 7.30 14.24 -1.86
N ASN A 156 6.91 15.39 -2.46
CA ASN A 156 7.86 16.39 -2.93
C ASN A 156 8.74 16.94 -1.80
N ARG A 157 8.17 17.16 -0.60
CA ARG A 157 8.94 17.62 0.57
C ARG A 157 10.04 16.65 0.92
N TYR A 158 9.73 15.35 1.00
CA TYR A 158 10.71 14.31 1.32
C TYR A 158 11.80 14.20 0.24
N LEU A 159 11.41 14.20 -1.03
CA LEU A 159 12.36 14.14 -2.14
C LEU A 159 13.26 15.38 -2.21
N SER A 160 12.75 16.56 -1.82
CA SER A 160 13.50 17.83 -1.82
C SER A 160 14.48 17.96 -0.65
N GLN A 161 14.16 17.37 0.51
CA GLN A 161 15.04 17.40 1.69
C GLN A 161 16.31 16.55 1.49
N ASP A 162 16.22 15.48 0.71
CA ASP A 162 17.36 14.63 0.33
C ASP A 162 18.24 15.23 -0.78
N SER A 163 17.73 16.21 -1.53
CA SER A 163 18.50 16.85 -2.62
C SER A 163 19.46 17.93 -2.13
N LEU A 164 19.44 18.27 -0.84
CA LEU A 164 20.42 19.17 -0.26
C LEU A 164 21.75 18.42 -0.06
N PRO A 165 22.88 18.93 -0.58
CA PRO A 165 24.17 18.29 -0.37
C PRO A 165 24.46 18.15 1.13
N LYS A 166 24.76 16.94 1.59
CA LYS A 166 25.25 16.71 2.95
C LYS A 166 26.46 17.63 3.17
N PRO A 167 26.50 18.44 4.26
CA PRO A 167 27.66 19.27 4.53
C PRO A 167 28.90 18.36 4.57
N LEU A 168 29.92 18.72 3.78
CA LEU A 168 31.21 18.05 3.79
C LEU A 168 31.68 17.97 5.24
N ALA A 169 31.90 16.74 5.72
CA ALA A 169 32.46 16.53 7.04
C ALA A 169 33.78 17.32 7.13
N SER A 170 33.83 18.30 8.02
CA SER A 170 35.05 19.02 8.34
C SER A 170 36.06 18.01 8.87
N SER A 171 37.18 17.89 8.15
CA SER A 171 38.37 17.09 8.44
C SER A 171 38.90 17.26 9.86
#